data_AF-A0A7R9CRT8-F1
#
_entry.id   AF-A0A7R9CRT8-F1
#
_cell.length_a   1.000
_cell.length_b   1.000
_cell.length_c   1.000
_cell.angle_alpha   90.00
_cell.angle_beta   90.00
_cell.angle_gamma   90.00
#
_symmetry.space_group_name_H-M   'P 1'
#
loop_
_entity.id
_entity.type
_entity.pdbx_description
1 polymer ?
#
loop_
_entity_poly.entity_id
_entity_poly.type
_entity_poly.pdbx_seq_one_letter_code
_entity_poly.pdbx_strand_id
1 'polypeptide(L)'
;MGKEKKRLSARTPYRNKRSAFLVTYGIAMIFCGIPIFFQEVAIGQYLGSGGMTLVGQLCPILQGVGYATMTIVFFLDVYYCIIIAWTIFYLIATFVRLPGLPWQDCNNWWNTANCYTSGTNATMNHTLHHIHTTTPVEEYWEKRVLQITDGIENIGGMQWELLGCLTLGWALVYLIICRGLHSSGKAR
;
A
#
# COMPACT_ATOMS: atom_id res chain seq x y z
N MET A 1 -28.47 38.38 14.16
CA MET A 1 -27.68 38.08 12.95
C MET A 1 -26.16 37.88 13.16
N GLY A 2 -25.57 38.19 14.33
CA GLY A 2 -24.12 38.06 14.56
C GLY A 2 -23.62 36.77 15.24
N LYS A 3 -24.52 35.95 15.82
CA LYS A 3 -24.14 34.69 16.51
C LYS A 3 -24.00 33.49 15.57
N GLU A 4 -24.63 33.55 14.38
CA GLU A 4 -24.62 32.47 13.39
C GLU A 4 -23.35 32.48 12.51
N LYS A 5 -22.83 33.68 12.17
CA LYS A 5 -21.54 33.82 11.48
C LYS A 5 -20.35 33.32 12.31
N LYS A 6 -20.41 33.40 13.65
CA LYS A 6 -19.36 32.84 14.53
C LYS A 6 -19.40 31.30 14.60
N ARG A 7 -20.56 30.65 14.43
CA ARG A 7 -20.66 29.17 14.34
C ARG A 7 -20.18 28.62 12.99
N LEU A 8 -20.32 29.38 11.91
CA LEU A 8 -19.78 28.99 10.59
C LEU A 8 -18.24 29.10 10.52
N SER A 9 -17.62 30.02 11.26
CA SER A 9 -16.16 30.14 11.35
C SER A 9 -15.50 29.02 12.18
N ALA A 10 -16.23 28.42 13.14
CA ALA A 10 -15.71 27.36 14.00
C ALA A 10 -15.71 25.95 13.36
N ARG A 11 -16.24 25.79 12.14
CA ARG A 11 -16.32 24.47 11.45
C ARG A 11 -15.17 24.19 10.48
N THR A 12 -14.19 25.08 10.33
CA THR A 12 -13.11 24.91 9.33
C THR A 12 -11.66 24.70 9.84
N PRO A 13 -11.38 24.17 11.05
CA PRO A 13 -10.00 23.72 11.35
C PRO A 13 -9.55 22.53 10.49
N TYR A 14 -10.42 21.56 10.23
CA TYR A 14 -10.07 20.33 9.48
C TYR A 14 -10.14 20.49 7.96
N ARG A 15 -11.05 21.33 7.47
CA ARG A 15 -11.24 21.55 6.03
C ARG A 15 -10.09 22.37 5.42
N ASN A 16 -9.49 23.27 6.20
CA ASN A 16 -8.39 24.13 5.74
C ASN A 16 -7.02 23.42 5.79
N LYS A 17 -6.82 22.44 6.69
CA LYS A 17 -5.57 21.66 6.78
C LYS A 17 -5.31 20.82 5.52
N ARG A 18 -6.35 20.24 4.91
CA ARG A 18 -6.23 19.48 3.66
C ARG A 18 -5.81 20.35 2.48
N SER A 19 -6.33 21.58 2.40
CA SER A 19 -5.96 22.54 1.35
C SER A 19 -4.55 23.11 1.54
N ALA A 20 -4.18 23.41 2.79
CA ALA A 20 -2.83 23.86 3.12
C ALA A 20 -1.75 22.83 2.74
N PHE A 21 -2.03 21.54 2.96
CA PHE A 21 -1.13 20.46 2.54
C PHE A 21 -0.90 20.44 1.03
N LEU A 22 -1.96 20.58 0.22
CA LEU A 22 -1.86 20.59 -1.24
C LEU A 22 -1.03 21.79 -1.75
N VAL A 23 -1.18 22.96 -1.12
CA VAL A 23 -0.39 24.15 -1.47
C VAL A 23 1.10 23.95 -1.15
N THR A 24 1.42 23.44 0.04
CA THR A 24 2.81 23.14 0.41
C THR A 24 3.43 22.06 -0.48
N TYR A 25 2.66 21.01 -0.79
CA TYR A 25 3.09 19.96 -1.71
C TYR A 25 3.33 20.51 -3.11
N GLY A 26 2.44 21.36 -3.63
CA GLY A 26 2.60 22.00 -4.93
C GLY A 26 3.87 22.85 -5.04
N ILE A 27 4.16 23.65 -4.01
CA ILE A 27 5.40 24.45 -3.95
C ILE A 27 6.62 23.52 -3.90
N ALA A 28 6.64 22.52 -3.01
CA ALA A 28 7.77 21.59 -2.90
C ALA A 28 8.00 20.79 -4.20
N MET A 29 6.93 20.42 -4.92
CA MET A 29 7.01 19.76 -6.22
C MET A 29 7.64 20.65 -7.28
N ILE A 30 7.25 21.93 -7.36
CA ILE A 30 7.78 22.85 -8.38
C ILE A 30 9.24 23.19 -8.12
N PHE A 31 9.62 23.47 -6.87
CA PHE A 31 10.97 23.93 -6.53
C PHE A 31 11.97 22.81 -6.26
N CYS A 32 11.53 21.62 -5.81
CA CYS A 32 12.43 20.50 -5.50
C CYS A 32 12.13 19.27 -6.37
N GLY A 33 10.86 18.85 -6.48
CA GLY A 33 10.50 17.60 -7.17
C GLY A 33 10.85 17.60 -8.67
N ILE A 34 10.35 18.59 -9.41
CA ILE A 34 10.57 18.71 -10.86
C ILE A 34 12.06 18.91 -11.19
N PRO A 35 12.82 19.79 -10.50
CA PRO A 35 14.25 19.96 -10.76
C PRO A 35 15.06 18.69 -10.50
N ILE A 36 14.80 17.96 -9.39
CA ILE A 36 15.51 16.71 -9.07
C ILE A 36 15.21 15.64 -10.13
N PHE A 37 13.95 15.50 -10.52
CA PHE A 37 13.57 14.54 -11.56
C PHE A 37 14.24 14.86 -12.91
N PHE A 38 14.24 16.13 -13.31
CA PHE A 38 14.90 16.55 -14.55
C PHE A 38 16.41 16.32 -14.50
N GLN A 39 17.05 16.63 -13.37
CA GLN A 39 18.47 16.38 -13.17
C GLN A 39 18.81 14.89 -13.31
N GLU A 40 18.04 14.00 -12.68
CA GLU A 40 18.26 12.56 -12.76
C GLU A 40 18.16 12.04 -14.20
N VAL A 41 17.12 12.47 -14.94
CA VAL A 41 16.91 12.06 -16.34
C VAL A 41 18.01 12.61 -17.25
N ALA A 42 18.36 13.90 -17.10
CA ALA A 42 19.39 14.54 -17.93
C ALA A 42 20.77 13.87 -17.73
N ILE A 43 21.15 13.57 -16.48
CA ILE A 43 22.40 12.88 -16.17
C ILE A 43 22.34 11.44 -16.70
N GLY A 44 21.23 10.72 -16.52
CA GLY A 44 21.05 9.36 -17.04
C GLY A 44 21.16 9.28 -18.57
N GLN A 45 20.59 10.25 -19.28
CA GLN A 45 20.70 10.34 -20.74
C GLN A 45 22.10 10.75 -21.21
N TYR A 46 22.79 11.65 -20.50
CA TYR A 46 24.13 12.13 -20.87
C TYR A 46 25.20 11.04 -20.72
N LEU A 47 25.19 10.30 -19.61
CA LEU A 47 26.18 9.25 -19.35
C LEU A 47 25.82 7.90 -19.99
N GLY A 48 24.57 7.69 -20.41
CA GLY A 48 24.12 6.43 -21.03
C GLY A 48 24.36 5.19 -20.16
N SER A 49 24.47 5.41 -18.84
CA SER A 49 24.92 4.44 -17.84
C SER A 49 23.82 4.24 -16.82
N GLY A 50 23.68 3.03 -16.29
CA GLY A 50 22.70 2.75 -15.24
C GLY A 50 23.00 3.55 -13.97
N GLY A 51 21.97 3.90 -13.19
CA GLY A 51 22.12 4.72 -11.96
C GLY A 51 23.16 4.20 -10.96
N MET A 52 23.45 2.90 -10.96
CA MET A 52 24.49 2.26 -10.15
C MET A 52 25.91 2.70 -10.52
N THR A 53 26.25 2.64 -11.80
CA THR A 53 27.58 2.99 -12.33
C THR A 53 27.73 4.50 -12.50
N LEU A 54 26.62 5.21 -12.65
CA LEU A 54 26.54 6.67 -12.79
C LEU A 54 27.30 7.41 -11.70
N VAL A 55 27.04 7.10 -10.43
CA VAL A 55 27.59 7.85 -9.30
C VAL A 55 29.10 7.65 -9.17
N GLY A 56 29.59 6.44 -9.46
CA GLY A 56 31.02 6.13 -9.50
C GLY A 56 31.77 6.83 -10.65
N GLN A 57 31.09 7.11 -11.76
CA GLN A 57 31.66 7.84 -12.91
C GLN A 57 31.72 9.36 -12.70
N LEU A 58 30.83 9.94 -11.89
CA LEU A 58 30.89 11.36 -11.53
C LEU A 58 31.97 11.63 -10.47
N CYS A 59 31.87 10.94 -9.33
CA CYS A 59 32.77 11.16 -8.19
C CYS A 59 33.07 9.82 -7.49
N PRO A 60 34.33 9.34 -7.47
CA PRO A 60 34.69 8.06 -6.86
C PRO A 60 34.38 8.00 -5.36
N ILE A 61 34.34 9.14 -4.67
CA ILE A 61 33.98 9.22 -3.24
C ILE A 61 32.51 8.90 -2.96
N LEU A 62 31.62 8.99 -3.96
CA LEU A 62 30.19 8.74 -3.82
C LEU A 62 29.76 7.34 -4.29
N GLN A 63 30.69 6.45 -4.62
CA GLN A 63 30.38 5.10 -5.08
C GLN A 63 29.49 4.30 -4.10
N GLY A 64 29.59 4.57 -2.80
CA GLY A 64 28.74 3.96 -1.77
C GLY A 64 27.24 4.26 -1.92
N VAL A 65 26.86 5.38 -2.55
CA VAL A 65 25.46 5.75 -2.79
C VAL A 65 24.79 4.75 -3.73
N GLY A 66 25.50 4.24 -4.74
CA GLY A 66 24.96 3.23 -5.66
C GLY A 66 24.64 1.90 -4.97
N TYR A 67 25.50 1.44 -4.05
CA TYR A 67 25.22 0.23 -3.27
C TYR A 67 24.08 0.44 -2.26
N ALA A 68 24.00 1.63 -1.65
CA ALA A 68 22.92 1.98 -0.75
C ALA A 68 21.56 2.00 -1.47
N THR A 69 21.48 2.59 -2.68
CA THR A 69 20.24 2.62 -3.46
C THR A 69 19.80 1.22 -3.88
N MET A 70 20.72 0.33 -4.27
CA MET A 70 20.39 -1.07 -4.58
C MET A 70 19.81 -1.80 -3.37
N THR A 71 20.39 -1.59 -2.20
CA THR A 71 19.91 -2.21 -0.95
C THR A 71 18.50 -1.74 -0.61
N ILE A 72 18.23 -0.43 -0.74
CA ILE A 72 16.90 0.13 -0.48
C ILE A 72 15.88 -0.38 -1.50
N VAL A 73 16.23 -0.42 -2.78
CA VAL A 73 15.36 -0.95 -3.85
C VAL A 73 15.02 -2.42 -3.59
N PHE A 74 15.99 -3.23 -3.17
CA PHE A 74 15.74 -4.64 -2.82
C PHE A 74 14.69 -4.80 -1.71
N PHE A 75 14.78 -4.01 -0.63
CA PHE A 75 13.77 -4.06 0.43
C PHE A 75 12.40 -3.56 -0.03
N LEU A 76 12.37 -2.52 -0.88
CA LEU A 76 11.12 -2.04 -1.49
C LEU A 76 10.49 -3.10 -2.37
N ASP A 77 11.27 -3.80 -3.20
CA ASP A 77 10.77 -4.85 -4.10
C ASP A 77 10.12 -5.99 -3.31
N VAL A 78 10.76 -6.45 -2.22
CA VAL A 78 10.18 -7.48 -1.34
C VAL A 78 8.86 -7.00 -0.73
N TYR A 79 8.81 -5.77 -0.22
CA TYR A 79 7.60 -5.18 0.35
C TYR A 79 6.47 -5.07 -0.68
N TYR A 80 6.76 -4.55 -1.88
CA TYR A 80 5.75 -4.40 -2.93
C TYR A 80 5.25 -5.75 -3.47
N CYS A 81 6.10 -6.78 -3.52
CA CYS A 81 5.67 -8.14 -3.88
C CYS A 81 4.60 -8.68 -2.92
N ILE A 82 4.72 -8.38 -1.62
CA ILE A 82 3.71 -8.76 -0.62
C ILE A 82 2.38 -8.05 -0.89
N ILE A 83 2.41 -6.74 -1.18
CA ILE A 83 1.19 -5.99 -1.53
C ILE A 83 0.51 -6.59 -2.78
N ILE A 84 1.28 -6.92 -3.82
CA ILE A 84 0.76 -7.56 -5.03
C ILE A 84 0.14 -8.92 -4.72
N ALA A 85 0.74 -9.72 -3.83
CA ALA A 85 0.16 -10.99 -3.42
C ALA A 85 -1.21 -10.81 -2.77
N TRP A 86 -1.36 -9.82 -1.88
CA TRP A 86 -2.65 -9.48 -1.28
C TRP A 86 -3.66 -9.02 -2.32
N THR A 87 -3.28 -8.16 -3.27
CA THR A 87 -4.23 -7.70 -4.30
C THR A 87 -4.71 -8.85 -5.19
N ILE A 88 -3.82 -9.76 -5.60
CA ILE A 88 -4.17 -10.96 -6.36
C ILE A 88 -5.10 -11.87 -5.55
N PHE A 89 -4.80 -12.08 -4.26
CA PHE A 89 -5.63 -12.88 -3.37
C PHE A 89 -7.06 -12.31 -3.27
N TYR A 90 -7.19 -11.01 -3.02
CA TYR A 90 -8.50 -10.34 -2.98
C TYR A 90 -9.22 -10.37 -4.34
N LEU A 91 -8.48 -10.22 -5.44
CA LEU A 91 -9.03 -10.31 -6.79
C LEU A 91 -9.62 -11.69 -7.08
N ILE A 92 -8.92 -12.77 -6.72
CA ILE A 92 -9.43 -14.14 -6.88
C ILE A 92 -10.65 -14.34 -5.96
N ALA A 93 -10.58 -13.86 -4.72
CA ALA A 93 -11.67 -14.01 -3.75
C ALA A 93 -12.97 -13.32 -4.18
N THR A 94 -12.90 -12.16 -4.86
CA THR A 94 -14.11 -11.51 -5.41
C THR A 94 -14.72 -12.32 -6.54
N PHE A 95 -13.93 -12.78 -7.50
CA PHE A 95 -14.45 -13.57 -8.64
C PHE A 95 -15.04 -14.91 -8.21
N VAL A 96 -14.47 -15.58 -7.22
CA VAL A 96 -14.96 -16.88 -6.72
C VAL A 96 -16.26 -16.75 -5.94
N ARG A 97 -16.50 -15.63 -5.24
CA ARG A 97 -17.67 -15.45 -4.36
C ARG A 97 -18.76 -14.52 -4.88
N LEU A 98 -18.69 -14.07 -6.13
CA LEU A 98 -19.76 -13.24 -6.71
C LEU A 98 -21.13 -13.99 -6.66
N PRO A 99 -22.23 -13.37 -6.20
CA PRO A 99 -22.42 -11.95 -5.84
C PRO A 99 -22.19 -11.58 -4.35
N GLY A 100 -21.94 -12.55 -3.46
CA GLY A 100 -21.81 -12.32 -2.02
C GLY A 100 -20.36 -12.24 -1.55
N LEU A 101 -19.83 -11.03 -1.36
CA LEU A 101 -18.42 -10.86 -1.01
C LEU A 101 -18.09 -11.46 0.37
N PRO A 102 -16.91 -12.09 0.55
CA PRO A 102 -16.54 -12.76 1.80
C PRO A 102 -16.60 -11.89 3.05
N TRP A 103 -16.29 -10.61 2.87
CA TRP A 103 -16.16 -9.59 3.91
C TRP A 103 -17.41 -8.68 4.01
N GLN A 104 -18.52 -9.08 3.39
CA GLN A 104 -19.77 -8.34 3.44
C GLN A 104 -20.51 -8.58 4.76
N ASP A 105 -20.51 -9.81 5.24
CA ASP A 105 -21.33 -10.26 6.36
C ASP A 105 -20.50 -10.86 7.50
N CYS A 106 -21.05 -10.79 8.72
CA CYS A 106 -20.44 -11.39 9.91
C CYS A 106 -20.67 -12.91 10.05
N ASN A 107 -21.35 -13.56 9.11
CA ASN A 107 -21.68 -15.00 9.17
C ASN A 107 -20.60 -15.91 8.53
N ASN A 108 -19.38 -15.87 9.05
CA ASN A 108 -18.28 -16.71 8.57
C ASN A 108 -17.52 -17.37 9.71
N TRP A 109 -16.82 -18.48 9.43
CA TRP A 109 -16.11 -19.27 10.45
C TRP A 109 -14.92 -18.55 11.11
N TRP A 110 -14.40 -17.49 10.50
CA TRP A 110 -13.32 -16.67 11.06
C TRP A 110 -13.82 -15.49 11.90
N ASN A 111 -15.13 -15.20 11.89
CA ASN A 111 -15.67 -14.04 12.58
C ASN A 111 -15.93 -14.30 14.05
N THR A 112 -15.80 -13.26 14.88
CA THR A 112 -16.03 -13.30 16.33
C THR A 112 -17.36 -12.65 16.70
N ALA A 113 -17.84 -12.89 17.92
CA ALA A 113 -19.08 -12.32 18.46
C ALA A 113 -19.11 -10.77 18.47
N ASN A 114 -17.96 -10.12 18.32
CA ASN A 114 -17.83 -8.65 18.26
C ASN A 114 -17.98 -8.08 16.84
N CYS A 115 -18.14 -8.93 15.82
CA CYS A 115 -18.33 -8.50 14.43
C CYS A 115 -19.70 -7.84 14.26
N TYR A 116 -19.71 -6.65 13.66
CA TYR A 116 -20.93 -5.87 13.44
C TYR A 116 -21.11 -5.46 11.97
N THR A 117 -22.31 -5.68 11.42
CA THR A 117 -22.73 -5.22 10.08
C THR A 117 -23.92 -4.27 10.19
N SER A 118 -23.92 -3.17 9.41
CA SER A 118 -24.87 -2.06 9.56
C SER A 118 -26.34 -2.35 9.15
N GLY A 119 -26.75 -3.63 9.08
CA GLY A 119 -28.10 -4.08 8.72
C GLY A 119 -28.66 -5.19 9.62
N THR A 120 -27.88 -5.73 10.55
CA THR A 120 -28.43 -6.59 11.60
C THR A 120 -29.14 -5.70 12.62
N ASN A 121 -30.43 -5.93 12.84
CA ASN A 121 -31.22 -5.35 13.94
C ASN A 121 -30.63 -5.82 15.28
N ALA A 122 -29.47 -5.29 15.64
CA ALA A 122 -28.99 -5.34 16.99
C ALA A 122 -29.94 -4.44 17.77
N THR A 123 -30.91 -5.05 18.44
CA THR A 123 -31.50 -4.51 19.66
C THR A 123 -30.37 -4.34 20.66
N MET A 124 -29.55 -3.31 20.46
CA MET A 124 -28.53 -2.91 21.39
C MET A 124 -29.28 -2.40 22.61
N ASN A 125 -29.48 -3.28 23.59
CA ASN A 125 -29.61 -2.86 24.97
C ASN A 125 -28.37 -1.99 25.23
N HIS A 126 -28.59 -0.67 25.23
CA HIS A 126 -27.60 0.36 25.42
C HIS A 126 -27.16 0.39 26.89
N THR A 127 -26.77 -0.76 27.43
CA THR A 127 -25.84 -0.82 28.55
C THR A 127 -24.47 -0.57 27.94
N LEU A 128 -24.05 0.69 28.04
CA LEU A 128 -22.68 1.17 27.88
C LEU A 128 -21.67 0.13 28.35
N HIS A 129 -21.16 -0.67 27.43
CA HIS A 129 -19.87 -1.28 27.57
C HIS A 129 -19.13 -1.02 26.28
N HIS A 130 -17.96 -0.44 26.41
CA HIS A 130 -17.01 -0.10 25.35
C HIS A 130 -16.48 -1.42 24.73
N ILE A 131 -17.36 -2.24 24.16
CA ILE A 131 -16.96 -3.42 23.42
C ILE A 131 -16.37 -2.89 22.12
N HIS A 132 -15.09 -3.19 21.90
CA HIS A 132 -14.40 -2.88 20.66
C HIS A 132 -15.06 -3.70 19.53
N THR A 133 -16.07 -3.11 18.90
CA THR A 133 -16.77 -3.70 17.76
C THR A 133 -15.90 -3.61 16.52
N THR A 134 -15.78 -4.72 15.81
CA THR A 134 -14.95 -4.85 14.60
C THR A 134 -15.84 -5.01 13.38
N THR A 135 -15.40 -4.48 12.24
CA THR A 135 -16.13 -4.65 10.99
C THR A 135 -15.81 -6.00 10.34
N PRO A 136 -16.73 -6.58 9.53
CA PRO A 136 -16.46 -7.83 8.83
C PRO A 136 -15.27 -7.74 7.86
N VAL A 137 -14.92 -6.53 7.41
CA VAL A 137 -13.75 -6.27 6.55
C VAL A 137 -12.45 -6.36 7.35
N GLU A 138 -12.41 -5.76 8.54
CA GLU A 138 -11.25 -5.84 9.44
C GLU A 138 -11.03 -7.29 9.91
N GLU A 139 -12.09 -7.98 10.32
CA GLU A 139 -11.97 -9.39 10.74
C GLU A 139 -11.54 -10.30 9.60
N TYR A 140 -12.04 -10.06 8.37
CA TYR A 140 -11.57 -10.80 7.21
C TYR A 140 -10.07 -10.58 6.98
N TRP A 141 -9.60 -9.33 7.06
CA TRP A 141 -8.18 -9.02 6.90
C TRP A 141 -7.32 -9.67 7.97
N GLU A 142 -7.65 -9.48 9.25
CA GLU A 142 -6.81 -9.92 10.37
C GLU A 142 -6.86 -11.42 10.59
N LYS A 143 -8.05 -12.03 10.55
CA LYS A 143 -8.27 -13.43 10.95
C LYS A 143 -8.27 -14.41 9.78
N ARG A 144 -8.65 -13.96 8.58
CA ARG A 144 -8.68 -14.83 7.39
C ARG A 144 -7.49 -14.60 6.46
N VAL A 145 -7.13 -13.36 6.14
CA VAL A 145 -6.06 -13.06 5.17
C VAL A 145 -4.68 -13.02 5.82
N LEU A 146 -4.54 -12.41 6.98
CA LEU A 146 -3.24 -12.33 7.67
C LEU A 146 -3.04 -13.45 8.69
N GLN A 147 -4.13 -13.94 9.32
CA GLN A 147 -4.06 -14.85 10.46
C GLN A 147 -3.08 -14.34 11.51
N ILE A 148 -3.26 -13.07 11.91
CA ILE A 148 -2.37 -12.41 12.85
C ILE A 148 -2.40 -13.13 14.20
N THR A 149 -1.22 -13.39 14.76
CA THR A 149 -1.03 -14.01 16.06
C THR A 149 -0.95 -12.97 17.17
N ASP A 150 -1.04 -13.41 18.43
CA ASP A 150 -1.06 -12.54 19.61
C ASP A 150 0.28 -11.80 19.86
N GLY A 151 1.37 -12.19 19.19
CA GLY A 151 2.68 -11.55 19.35
C GLY A 151 3.73 -11.99 18.34
N ILE A 152 4.78 -11.17 18.20
CA ILE A 152 5.90 -11.37 17.25
C ILE A 152 6.69 -12.66 17.57
N GLU A 153 6.69 -13.09 18.83
CA GLU A 153 7.32 -14.33 19.30
C GLU A 153 6.65 -15.59 18.74
N ASN A 154 5.37 -15.50 18.37
CA ASN A 154 4.60 -16.60 17.81
C ASN A 154 4.33 -16.32 16.34
N ILE A 155 5.24 -16.76 15.46
CA ILE A 155 5.18 -16.47 14.00
C ILE A 155 3.98 -17.17 13.32
N GLY A 156 3.25 -18.04 14.03
CA GLY A 156 2.03 -18.67 13.54
C GLY A 156 2.30 -19.72 12.46
N GLY A 157 1.25 -20.06 11.69
CA GLY A 157 1.32 -21.00 10.57
C GLY A 157 1.53 -20.29 9.23
N MET A 158 2.01 -21.02 8.23
CA MET A 158 2.16 -20.49 6.87
C MET A 158 0.84 -20.59 6.09
N GLN A 159 0.39 -19.47 5.54
CA GLN A 159 -0.78 -19.42 4.66
C GLN A 159 -0.43 -19.78 3.22
N TRP A 160 -0.84 -20.98 2.81
CA TRP A 160 -0.51 -21.51 1.49
C TRP A 160 -1.19 -20.75 0.35
N GLU A 161 -2.40 -20.19 0.56
CA GLU A 161 -3.05 -19.38 -0.47
C GLU A 161 -2.28 -18.09 -0.76
N LEU A 162 -1.77 -17.42 0.28
CA LEU A 162 -0.94 -16.23 0.14
C LEU A 162 0.42 -16.57 -0.49
N LEU A 163 1.04 -17.68 -0.09
CA LEU A 163 2.28 -18.16 -0.71
C LEU A 163 2.08 -18.41 -2.21
N GLY A 164 0.96 -19.05 -2.58
CA GLY A 164 0.58 -19.24 -3.99
C GLY A 164 0.45 -17.91 -4.74
N CYS A 165 -0.26 -16.94 -4.16
CA CYS A 165 -0.41 -15.62 -4.77
C CYS A 165 0.94 -14.86 -4.88
N LEU A 166 1.82 -15.03 -3.90
CA LEU A 166 3.17 -14.46 -3.90
C LEU A 166 4.03 -15.05 -5.02
N THR A 167 4.04 -16.38 -5.18
CA THR A 167 4.77 -17.04 -6.27
C THR A 167 4.25 -16.62 -7.65
N LEU A 168 2.93 -16.45 -7.79
CA LEU A 168 2.31 -15.94 -9.01
C LEU A 168 2.72 -14.48 -9.29
N GLY A 169 2.75 -13.64 -8.25
CA GLY A 169 3.22 -12.25 -8.36
C GLY A 169 4.67 -12.17 -8.84
N TRP A 170 5.56 -12.98 -8.26
CA TRP A 170 6.96 -13.09 -8.70
C TRP A 170 7.08 -13.58 -10.14
N ALA A 171 6.32 -14.60 -10.54
CA ALA A 171 6.30 -15.11 -11.91
C ALA A 171 5.84 -14.03 -12.90
N LEU A 172 4.80 -13.26 -12.55
CA LEU A 172 4.29 -12.17 -13.38
C LEU A 172 5.33 -11.06 -13.55
N VAL A 173 5.97 -10.64 -12.46
CA VAL A 173 7.05 -9.62 -12.50
C VAL A 173 8.20 -10.12 -13.36
N TYR A 174 8.64 -11.37 -13.15
CA TYR A 174 9.68 -12.00 -13.95
C TYR A 174 9.33 -12.02 -15.45
N LEU A 175 8.11 -12.41 -15.81
CA LEU A 175 7.65 -12.42 -17.20
C LEU A 175 7.62 -11.02 -17.81
N ILE A 176 7.20 -10.00 -17.07
CA ILE A 176 7.19 -8.60 -17.52
C ILE A 176 8.62 -8.11 -17.76
N ILE A 177 9.55 -8.40 -16.84
CA ILE A 177 10.95 -8.00 -16.98
C ILE A 177 11.59 -8.71 -18.18
N CYS A 178 11.45 -10.03 -18.29
CA CYS A 178 11.98 -10.80 -19.42
C CYS A 178 11.45 -10.31 -20.78
N ARG A 179 10.14 -10.02 -20.86
CA ARG A 179 9.54 -9.47 -22.08
C ARG A 179 9.96 -8.02 -22.35
N GLY A 180 10.06 -7.19 -21.32
CA GLY A 180 10.47 -5.80 -21.42
C GLY A 180 11.90 -5.66 -21.93
N LEU A 181 12.82 -6.48 -21.42
CA LEU A 181 14.21 -6.53 -21.88
C LEU A 181 14.32 -6.99 -23.34
N HIS A 182 13.53 -7.99 -23.75
CA HIS A 182 13.51 -8.45 -25.14
C HIS A 182 12.90 -7.38 -26.08
N SER A 183 11.86 -6.66 -25.65
CA SER A 183 11.24 -5.59 -26.46
C SER A 183 12.13 -4.37 -26.62
N SER A 184 12.93 -4.02 -25.61
CA SER A 184 13.83 -2.86 -25.65
C SER A 184 15.00 -3.05 -26.62
N GLY A 185 15.49 -4.29 -26.79
CA GLY A 185 16.57 -4.63 -27.73
C GLY A 185 16.17 -4.67 -29.21
N LYS A 186 14.86 -4.63 -29.54
CA LYS A 186 14.36 -4.71 -30.92
C LYS A 186 14.10 -3.33 -31.56
N ALA A 187 14.35 -2.25 -30.82
CA ALA A 187 14.14 -0.86 -31.25
C ALA A 187 15.46 -0.12 -31.53
N ARG A 188 16.48 -0.83 -32.03
CA ARG A 188 17.70 -0.24 -32.58
C ARG A 188 17.98 -0.83 -33.96
#